data_AF-A0A2E9P628-F1
#
_entry.id   AF-A0A2E9P628-F1
#
_cell.length_a   1.000
_cell.length_b   1.000
_cell.length_c   1.000
_cell.angle_alpha   90.00
_cell.angle_beta   90.00
_cell.angle_gamma   90.00
#
_symmetry.space_group_name_H-M   'P 1'
#
loop_
_entity.id
_entity.type
_entity.pdbx_description
1 polymer ?
#
loop_
_entity_poly.entity_id
_entity_poly.type
_entity_poly.pdbx_seq_one_letter_code
_entity_poly.pdbx_strand_id
1 'polypeptide(L)'
;MTKANDEQALEREKRQKRLRRLTGQAISDYGMIDEGDRVMVCLSGGKDSYALLDMLILLRKSAPISFDLIAVNLDQKQPGFPEDVLPAYMSQKDVPFYVIERD
;
A
#
# COMPACT_ATOMS: atom_id res chain seq x y z
N MET A 1 -21.91 19.97 4.71
CA MET A 1 -21.73 18.53 4.42
C MET A 1 -23.06 17.83 4.65
N THR A 2 -23.45 16.90 3.78
CA THR A 2 -24.77 16.24 3.77
C THR A 2 -24.69 14.92 4.54
N LYS A 3 -25.76 14.50 5.24
CA LYS A 3 -25.82 13.21 5.98
C LYS A 3 -25.32 12.00 5.16
N ALA A 4 -25.59 11.97 3.86
CA ALA A 4 -25.13 10.92 2.96
C ALA A 4 -23.59 10.84 2.83
N ASN A 5 -22.88 11.97 2.89
CA ASN A 5 -21.42 11.99 2.83
C ASN A 5 -20.81 11.48 4.13
N ASP A 6 -21.43 11.78 5.28
CA ASP A 6 -20.97 11.33 6.59
C ASP A 6 -21.12 9.80 6.73
N GLU A 7 -22.23 9.25 6.23
CA GLU A 7 -22.48 7.80 6.21
C GLU A 7 -21.47 7.06 5.31
N GLN A 8 -21.19 7.58 4.11
CA GLN A 8 -20.17 7.01 3.23
C GLN A 8 -18.76 7.06 3.84
N ALA A 9 -18.42 8.15 4.52
CA ALA A 9 -17.13 8.28 5.20
C ALA A 9 -16.99 7.25 6.33
N LEU A 10 -18.05 7.04 7.12
CA LEU A 10 -18.08 6.05 8.18
C LEU A 10 -17.92 4.62 7.63
N GLU A 11 -18.64 4.27 6.56
CA GLU A 11 -18.52 2.95 5.93
C GLU A 11 -17.13 2.71 5.32
N ARG A 12 -16.52 3.76 4.75
CA ARG A 12 -15.12 3.69 4.28
C ARG A 12 -14.16 3.43 5.44
N GLU A 13 -14.33 4.12 6.56
CA GLU A 13 -13.49 3.93 7.75
C GLU A 13 -13.64 2.51 8.32
N LYS A 14 -14.87 1.99 8.41
CA LYS A 14 -15.14 0.60 8.83
C LYS A 14 -14.44 -0.41 7.92
N ARG A 15 -14.54 -0.24 6.59
CA ARG A 15 -13.84 -1.11 5.62
C ARG A 15 -12.33 -1.05 5.80
N GLN A 16 -11.75 0.15 5.93
CA GLN A 16 -10.32 0.33 6.11
C GLN A 16 -9.81 -0.33 7.42
N LYS A 17 -10.53 -0.15 8.53
CA LYS A 17 -10.22 -0.80 9.81
C LYS A 17 -10.27 -2.33 9.69
N ARG A 18 -11.28 -2.86 9.00
CA ARG A 18 -11.42 -4.31 8.75
C ARG A 18 -10.26 -4.84 7.91
N LEU A 19 -9.93 -4.20 6.79
CA LEU A 19 -8.83 -4.61 5.92
C LEU A 19 -7.51 -4.60 6.66
N ARG A 20 -7.18 -3.49 7.36
CA ARG A 20 -5.96 -3.39 8.16
C ARG A 20 -5.83 -4.53 9.17
N ARG A 21 -6.92 -4.84 9.88
CA ARG A 21 -6.94 -5.94 10.86
C ARG A 21 -6.67 -7.29 10.20
N LEU A 22 -7.32 -7.58 9.08
CA LEU A 22 -7.15 -8.85 8.36
C LEU A 22 -5.75 -8.98 7.76
N THR A 23 -5.18 -7.89 7.24
CA THR A 23 -3.79 -7.87 6.75
C THR A 23 -2.80 -8.15 7.87
N GLY A 24 -2.92 -7.46 9.02
CA GLY A 24 -2.04 -7.69 10.17
C GLY A 24 -2.18 -9.11 10.74
N GLN A 25 -3.41 -9.65 10.77
CA GLN A 25 -3.66 -11.03 11.16
C GLN A 25 -2.96 -12.01 10.22
N ALA A 26 -3.09 -11.85 8.90
CA ALA A 26 -2.40 -12.72 7.95
C ALA A 26 -0.88 -12.65 8.09
N ILE A 27 -0.32 -11.44 8.28
CA ILE A 27 1.12 -11.29 8.51
C ILE A 27 1.57 -12.09 9.73
N SER A 28 0.83 -12.02 10.85
CA SER A 28 1.14 -12.74 12.07
C SER A 28 0.92 -14.25 11.96
N ASP A 29 -0.21 -14.67 11.37
CA ASP A 29 -0.60 -16.09 11.27
C ASP A 29 0.37 -16.88 10.39
N TYR A 30 0.99 -16.22 9.41
CA TYR A 30 1.90 -16.84 8.44
C TYR A 30 3.37 -16.42 8.60
N GLY A 31 3.71 -15.60 9.61
CA GLY A 31 5.08 -15.13 9.82
C GLY A 31 5.67 -14.41 8.60
N MET A 32 4.89 -13.52 7.98
CA MET A 32 5.28 -12.87 6.71
C MET A 32 6.28 -11.72 6.88
N ILE A 33 6.27 -11.05 8.05
CA ILE A 33 7.09 -9.87 8.35
C ILE A 33 7.49 -9.96 9.83
N ASP A 34 8.78 -9.89 10.09
CA ASP A 34 9.40 -9.90 11.42
C ASP A 34 10.06 -8.55 11.77
N GLU A 35 10.52 -8.42 13.02
CA GLU A 35 11.22 -7.23 13.51
C GLU A 35 12.48 -6.93 12.70
N GLY A 36 12.59 -5.70 12.20
CA GLY A 36 13.72 -5.22 11.43
C GLY A 36 13.67 -5.54 9.93
N ASP A 37 12.61 -6.20 9.47
CA ASP A 37 12.47 -6.52 8.05
C ASP A 37 12.37 -5.27 7.17
N ARG A 38 12.89 -5.39 5.95
CA ARG A 38 12.69 -4.41 4.89
C ARG A 38 11.84 -5.02 3.79
N VAL A 39 10.59 -4.56 3.69
CA VAL A 39 9.58 -5.16 2.81
C VAL A 39 9.42 -4.33 1.54
N MET A 40 9.66 -4.97 0.40
CA MET A 40 9.42 -4.41 -0.92
C MET A 40 7.99 -4.66 -1.37
N VAL A 41 7.29 -3.59 -1.78
CA VAL A 41 5.94 -3.66 -2.33
C VAL A 41 5.99 -3.32 -3.81
N CYS A 42 5.74 -4.33 -4.65
CA CYS A 42 5.69 -4.16 -6.09
C CYS A 42 4.35 -3.57 -6.54
N LEU A 43 4.36 -2.38 -7.13
CA LEU A 43 3.18 -1.70 -7.64
C LEU A 43 2.99 -1.96 -9.13
N SER A 44 1.82 -2.50 -9.49
CA SER A 44 1.42 -2.77 -10.87
C SER A 44 0.52 -1.70 -11.48
N GLY A 45 0.08 -0.73 -10.68
CA GLY A 45 -0.96 0.23 -11.07
C GLY A 45 -2.38 -0.30 -10.87
N GLY A 46 -2.54 -1.53 -10.36
CA GLY A 46 -3.83 -2.08 -9.97
C GLY A 46 -4.24 -1.71 -8.55
N LYS A 47 -5.55 -1.60 -8.30
CA LYS A 47 -6.14 -1.26 -6.98
C LYS A 47 -5.63 -2.13 -5.83
N ASP A 48 -5.33 -3.40 -6.10
CA ASP A 48 -4.89 -4.34 -5.07
C ASP A 48 -3.48 -4.01 -4.56
N SER A 49 -2.55 -3.66 -5.45
CA SER A 49 -1.20 -3.23 -5.08
C SER A 49 -1.19 -1.90 -4.32
N TYR A 50 -2.04 -0.95 -4.74
CA TYR A 50 -2.25 0.30 -4.01
C TYR A 50 -2.83 0.07 -2.61
N ALA A 51 -3.87 -0.74 -2.51
CA ALA A 51 -4.51 -1.06 -1.24
C ALA A 51 -3.53 -1.76 -0.29
N LEU A 52 -2.71 -2.69 -0.80
CA LEU A 52 -1.70 -3.39 -0.01
C LEU A 52 -0.67 -2.40 0.56
N LEU A 53 -0.10 -1.52 -0.27
CA LEU A 53 0.83 -0.50 0.19
C LEU A 53 0.22 0.40 1.27
N ASP A 54 -1.02 0.87 1.06
CA ASP A 54 -1.72 1.69 2.05
C ASP A 54 -1.95 0.92 3.37
N MET A 55 -2.31 -0.36 3.32
CA MET A 55 -2.49 -1.17 4.54
C MET A 55 -1.16 -1.36 5.28
N LEU A 56 -0.07 -1.62 4.57
CA LEU A 56 1.24 -1.79 5.18
C LEU A 56 1.77 -0.48 5.78
N ILE A 57 1.56 0.67 5.14
CA ILE A 57 1.90 1.99 5.71
C ILE A 57 1.13 2.24 7.01
N LEU A 58 -0.16 1.91 7.05
CA LEU A 58 -0.98 2.06 8.25
C LEU A 58 -0.56 1.09 9.35
N LEU A 59 -0.21 -0.14 9.00
CA LEU A 59 0.30 -1.14 9.94
C LEU A 59 1.63 -0.71 10.53
N ARG A 60 2.59 -0.24 9.72
CA ARG A 60 3.89 0.28 10.17
C ARG A 60 3.76 1.33 11.28
N LYS A 61 2.71 2.15 11.24
CA LYS A 61 2.44 3.20 12.25
C LYS A 61 1.84 2.69 13.57
N SER A 62 1.32 1.47 13.61
CA SER A 62 0.52 0.96 14.74
C SER A 62 0.90 -0.45 15.21
N ALA A 63 1.75 -1.14 14.47
CA ALA A 63 2.20 -2.49 14.78
C ALA A 63 3.21 -2.47 15.93
N PRO A 64 3.28 -3.55 16.73
CA PRO A 64 4.27 -3.70 17.79
C PRO A 64 5.68 -4.04 17.26
N ILE A 65 5.81 -4.26 15.94
CA ILE A 65 7.08 -4.55 15.27
C ILE A 65 7.50 -3.40 14.35
N SER A 66 8.80 -3.14 14.28
CA SER A 66 9.38 -2.15 13.37
C SER A 66 9.81 -2.80 12.07
N PHE A 67 9.37 -2.26 10.94
CA PHE A 67 9.80 -2.69 9.61
C PHE A 67 9.85 -1.52 8.63
N ASP A 68 10.75 -1.62 7.66
CA ASP A 68 10.89 -0.65 6.58
C ASP A 68 10.00 -1.03 5.39
N LEU A 69 9.56 -0.02 4.64
CA LEU A 69 8.85 -0.20 3.39
C LEU A 69 9.61 0.47 2.25
N ILE A 70 9.56 -0.16 1.08
CA ILE A 70 10.06 0.37 -0.18
C ILE A 70 9.07 0.02 -1.29
N ALA A 71 8.57 1.01 -2.00
CA ALA A 71 7.68 0.79 -3.15
C ALA A 71 8.51 0.64 -4.42
N VAL A 72 8.19 -0.34 -5.26
CA VAL A 72 8.90 -0.56 -6.51
C VAL A 72 7.90 -0.74 -7.63
N ASN A 73 8.05 0.03 -8.70
CA ASN A 73 7.37 -0.25 -9.96
C ASN A 73 8.39 -0.79 -10.97
N LEU A 74 8.03 -1.88 -11.65
CA LEU A 74 8.76 -2.39 -12.80
C LEU A 74 8.07 -1.88 -14.06
N ASP A 75 8.68 -0.92 -14.73
CA ASP A 75 8.16 -0.39 -15.97
C ASP A 75 8.57 -1.31 -17.13
N GLN A 76 7.57 -1.97 -17.72
CA GLN A 76 7.71 -2.89 -18.84
C GLN A 76 7.38 -2.23 -20.18
N LYS A 77 7.17 -0.90 -20.21
CA LYS A 77 6.82 -0.11 -21.40
C LYS A 77 5.67 -0.72 -22.20
N GLN A 78 4.65 -1.21 -21.49
CA GLN A 78 3.46 -1.76 -22.16
C GLN A 78 2.71 -0.64 -22.89
N PRO A 79 2.27 -0.85 -24.14
CA PRO A 79 1.52 0.16 -24.88
C PRO A 79 0.27 0.63 -24.11
N GLY A 80 0.17 1.94 -23.87
CA GLY A 80 -0.98 2.55 -23.18
C GLY A 80 -0.90 2.52 -21.65
N PHE A 81 0.19 2.03 -21.06
CA PHE A 81 0.42 2.20 -19.63
C PHE A 81 0.84 3.65 -19.31
N PRO A 82 0.20 4.33 -18.35
CA PRO A 82 0.55 5.69 -18.00
C PRO A 82 1.82 5.72 -17.13
N GLU A 83 2.91 6.23 -17.69
CA GLU A 83 4.24 6.29 -17.05
C GLU A 83 4.28 7.20 -15.82
N ASP A 84 3.41 8.21 -15.74
CA ASP A 84 3.41 9.26 -14.72
C ASP A 84 2.55 8.94 -13.49
N VAL A 85 1.52 8.09 -13.65
CA VAL A 85 0.52 7.83 -12.59
C VAL A 85 1.15 7.19 -11.36
N LEU A 86 1.95 6.14 -11.54
CA LEU A 86 2.58 5.44 -10.42
C LEU A 86 3.64 6.28 -9.71
N PRO A 87 4.58 6.93 -10.42
CA PRO A 87 5.52 7.87 -9.80
C PRO A 87 4.81 8.99 -9.03
N ALA A 88 3.79 9.62 -9.61
CA ALA A 88 3.05 10.71 -8.98
C ALA A 88 2.26 10.24 -7.74
N TYR A 89 1.74 9.02 -7.76
CA TYR A 89 1.11 8.42 -6.58
C TYR A 89 2.15 8.13 -5.49
N MET A 90 3.27 7.50 -5.83
CA MET A 90 4.31 7.11 -4.87
C MET A 90 4.98 8.33 -4.24
N SER A 91 5.17 9.42 -5.00
CA SER A 91 5.75 10.67 -4.48
C SER A 91 4.89 11.35 -3.41
N GLN A 92 3.60 11.02 -3.34
CA GLN A 92 2.69 11.51 -2.30
C GLN A 92 2.71 10.63 -1.04
N LYS A 93 3.40 9.49 -1.08
CA LYS A 93 3.49 8.55 0.05
C LYS A 93 4.78 8.77 0.82
N ASP A 94 4.70 8.59 2.13
CA ASP A 94 5.84 8.66 3.06
C ASP A 94 6.63 7.34 3.08
N VAL A 95 7.05 6.89 1.89
CA VAL A 95 7.77 5.63 1.65
C VAL A 95 8.77 5.85 0.49
N PRO A 96 10.04 5.44 0.64
CA PRO A 96 11.00 5.42 -0.47
C PRO A 96 10.47 4.62 -1.66
N PHE A 97 10.70 5.08 -2.89
CA PHE A 97 10.27 4.35 -4.07
C PHE A 97 11.31 4.33 -5.19
N TYR A 98 11.23 3.30 -6.02
CA TYR A 98 12.04 3.12 -7.22
C TYR A 98 11.15 2.77 -8.41
N VAL A 99 11.49 3.32 -9.58
CA VAL A 99 10.97 2.88 -10.87
C VAL A 99 12.13 2.22 -11.58
N ILE A 100 11.98 0.95 -11.90
CA ILE A 100 12.99 0.15 -12.59
C ILE A 100 12.51 -0.05 -14.01
N GLU A 101 13.22 0.49 -14.98
CA GLU A 101 12.97 0.24 -16.40
C GLU A 101 13.58 -1.12 -16.81
N ARG A 102 12.81 -1.92 -17.54
CA ARG A 102 13.30 -3.13 -18.22
C ARG A 102 12.85 -3.09 -19.68
N ASP A 103 13.82 -3.13 -20.58
CA ASP A 103 13.62 -3.28 -22.03
C ASP A 103 13.42 -4.76 -22.44
#